data_AF-A0A427ASR0-F1
#
_entry.id   AF-A0A427ASR0-F1
#
_cell.length_a   1.000
_cell.length_b   1.000
_cell.length_c   1.000
_cell.angle_alpha   90.00
_cell.angle_beta   90.00
_cell.angle_gamma   90.00
#
_symmetry.space_group_name_H-M   'P 1'
#
loop_
_entity.id
_entity.type
_entity.pdbx_description
1 polymer ?
#
loop_
_entity_poly.entity_id
_entity_poly.type
_entity_poly.pdbx_seq_one_letter_code
_entity_poly.pdbx_strand_id
1 'polypeptide(L)'
;MFKAHAEVTDDPPSSSPTTPPLYICTQPDFSFHRPGHHQLIDLLSPPATLDDMVAGCCNLELTFGVSVHRMWKAAACEDHVMYPKIVPEYFAGVELIGDGEAGSTKIFRFTPAAKPLSFVKDHVEVLDHASHTLRYKTIEGGFVGLTLKSITFEYRYEALSDDACSVKIKMEYDTLDDKPVGGEEVEQMKEGTARLLKAVEGYLIANPGACA
;
A
#
# COMPACT_ATOMS: atom_id res chain seq x y z
N MET A 1 55.79 13.35 -39.64
CA MET A 1 54.75 14.36 -39.94
C MET A 1 54.45 15.09 -38.64
N PHE A 2 55.08 16.25 -38.45
CA PHE A 2 54.44 17.59 -38.30
C PHE A 2 53.63 17.74 -37.00
N LYS A 3 54.27 18.31 -35.96
CA LYS A 3 54.08 19.67 -35.38
C LYS A 3 52.81 19.77 -34.51
N ALA A 4 52.84 19.92 -33.19
CA ALA A 4 53.45 20.93 -32.29
C ALA A 4 52.58 22.19 -32.04
N HIS A 5 52.37 22.48 -30.74
CA HIS A 5 51.90 23.72 -30.07
C HIS A 5 50.44 24.16 -30.35
N ALA A 6 49.68 24.71 -29.40
CA ALA A 6 50.07 25.65 -28.36
C ALA A 6 49.19 25.61 -27.08
N GLU A 7 49.85 26.05 -26.02
CA GLU A 7 49.41 26.45 -24.69
C GLU A 7 48.92 27.92 -24.74
N VAL A 8 47.85 28.23 -23.99
CA VAL A 8 47.60 29.59 -23.47
C VAL A 8 47.02 29.44 -22.07
N THR A 9 47.87 29.73 -21.08
CA THR A 9 47.54 30.17 -19.73
C THR A 9 47.09 31.64 -19.76
N ASP A 10 46.08 31.99 -18.96
CA ASP A 10 46.06 33.26 -18.24
C ASP A 10 45.21 33.12 -16.96
N ASP A 11 45.80 33.55 -15.85
CA ASP A 11 45.39 33.38 -14.45
C ASP A 11 44.51 34.58 -13.95
N PRO A 12 43.94 34.53 -12.72
CA PRO A 12 42.83 35.37 -12.22
C PRO A 12 43.33 36.68 -11.55
N PRO A 13 42.48 37.55 -10.94
CA PRO A 13 42.10 37.38 -9.51
C PRO A 13 40.79 38.09 -9.06
N SER A 14 40.53 38.03 -7.73
CA SER A 14 39.70 38.94 -6.89
C SER A 14 38.44 38.28 -6.31
N SER A 15 38.45 37.78 -5.06
CA SER A 15 38.50 38.46 -3.75
C SER A 15 37.15 39.03 -3.28
N SER A 16 36.55 38.38 -2.29
CA SER A 16 35.95 39.05 -1.12
C SER A 16 35.67 38.02 0.00
N PRO A 17 36.20 38.22 1.21
CA PRO A 17 35.75 37.55 2.41
C PRO A 17 34.74 38.44 3.14
N THR A 18 33.72 37.87 3.77
CA THR A 18 32.90 38.63 4.74
C THR A 18 32.62 37.78 5.96
N THR A 19 33.44 37.99 6.99
CA THR A 19 33.18 37.62 8.39
C THR A 19 32.50 38.81 9.10
N PRO A 20 31.68 38.57 10.15
CA PRO A 20 30.83 39.60 10.76
C PRO A 20 31.54 40.32 11.92
N PRO A 21 30.92 41.38 12.48
CA PRO A 21 30.99 41.51 13.94
C PRO A 21 29.68 41.92 14.63
N LEU A 22 29.70 41.59 15.91
CA LEU A 22 28.73 41.77 16.99
C LEU A 22 28.54 43.24 17.44
N TYR A 23 27.51 43.37 18.31
CA TYR A 23 27.37 44.27 19.47
C TYR A 23 26.32 45.40 19.42
N ILE A 24 25.20 45.11 20.10
CA ILE A 24 24.50 45.87 21.17
C ILE A 24 24.52 47.40 21.06
N CYS A 25 23.32 48.01 21.02
CA CYS A 25 23.07 49.27 21.71
C CYS A 25 21.61 49.36 22.19
N THR A 26 21.48 50.01 23.34
CA THR A 26 20.40 50.07 24.32
C THR A 26 19.18 50.90 23.92
N GLN A 27 18.05 50.67 24.59
CA GLN A 27 16.80 51.46 24.50
C GLN A 27 16.98 52.93 24.92
N PRO A 28 15.97 53.80 24.69
CA PRO A 28 14.94 53.97 25.74
C PRO A 28 13.49 54.17 25.22
N ASP A 29 12.58 53.43 25.85
CA ASP A 29 11.40 53.88 26.62
C ASP A 29 10.65 55.18 26.26
N PHE A 30 9.33 55.07 26.07
CA PHE A 30 8.22 55.85 26.70
C PHE A 30 6.92 55.89 25.83
N SER A 31 5.90 55.17 26.32
CA SER A 31 4.56 55.68 26.68
C SER A 31 3.36 55.78 25.71
N PHE A 32 2.26 55.13 26.18
CA PHE A 32 0.81 55.44 26.06
C PHE A 32 0.17 55.39 24.64
N HIS A 33 -0.94 54.69 24.33
CA HIS A 33 -2.28 54.68 24.95
C HIS A 33 -3.17 53.53 24.34
N ARG A 34 -4.20 53.07 25.07
CA ARG A 34 -5.24 52.01 24.80
C ARG A 34 -6.23 52.33 23.63
N PRO A 35 -7.31 51.54 23.35
CA PRO A 35 -7.52 50.08 23.25
C PRO A 35 -8.22 49.68 21.92
N GLY A 36 -8.19 48.40 21.53
CA GLY A 36 -8.97 47.87 20.40
C GLY A 36 -9.48 46.45 20.68
N HIS A 37 -10.80 46.30 20.64
CA HIS A 37 -11.58 45.10 20.95
C HIS A 37 -11.59 44.10 19.78
N HIS A 38 -11.71 42.80 20.10
CA HIS A 38 -12.05 41.66 19.21
C HIS A 38 -10.98 41.27 18.17
N GLN A 39 -10.56 40.01 18.01
CA GLN A 39 -11.32 38.77 18.02
C GLN A 39 -10.52 37.59 18.58
N LEU A 40 -11.27 36.67 19.21
CA LEU A 40 -10.89 35.27 19.40
C LEU A 40 -10.62 34.63 18.04
N ILE A 41 -9.45 34.03 17.87
CA ILE A 41 -9.28 32.84 17.05
C ILE A 41 -8.51 31.86 17.91
N ASP A 42 -9.26 30.92 18.48
CA ASP A 42 -8.73 29.66 19.00
C ASP A 42 -7.95 28.98 17.88
N LEU A 43 -6.62 28.94 18.01
CA LEU A 43 -5.75 28.02 17.29
C LEU A 43 -5.18 27.00 18.31
N LEU A 44 -6.09 26.40 19.06
CA LEU A 44 -5.89 25.04 19.54
C LEU A 44 -6.24 24.14 18.35
N SER A 45 -5.23 23.79 17.54
CA SER A 45 -5.33 22.57 16.76
C SER A 45 -5.68 21.45 17.75
N PRO A 46 -6.70 20.62 17.49
CA PRO A 46 -6.88 19.42 18.28
C PRO A 46 -5.58 18.61 18.23
N PRO A 47 -5.13 17.98 19.34
CA PRO A 47 -4.07 17.00 19.23
C PRO A 47 -4.56 15.97 18.22
N ALA A 48 -3.79 15.74 17.16
CA ALA A 48 -4.02 14.61 16.28
C ALA A 48 -4.26 13.40 17.19
N THR A 49 -5.42 12.77 17.04
CA THR A 49 -5.64 11.44 17.58
C THR A 49 -4.46 10.58 17.15
N LEU A 50 -4.06 9.65 18.00
CA LEU A 50 -3.03 8.66 17.73
C LEU A 50 -3.53 7.81 16.55
N ASP A 51 -3.46 8.37 15.35
CA ASP A 51 -3.74 7.69 14.10
C ASP A 51 -2.70 6.57 14.05
N ASP A 52 -3.19 5.34 13.91
CA ASP A 52 -2.38 4.17 13.60
C ASP A 52 -1.43 4.56 12.46
N MET A 53 -0.17 4.79 12.82
CA MET A 53 0.82 5.33 11.90
C MET A 53 1.22 4.20 10.95
N VAL A 54 0.54 4.11 9.80
CA VAL A 54 0.80 3.12 8.76
C VAL A 54 2.25 3.28 8.26
N ALA A 55 3.13 2.31 8.54
CA ALA A 55 4.56 2.38 8.22
C ALA A 55 4.88 2.25 6.70
N GLY A 56 3.87 2.12 5.84
CA GLY A 56 3.98 2.27 4.39
C GLY A 56 2.70 1.88 3.66
N CYS A 57 2.54 2.37 2.43
CA CYS A 57 1.47 1.95 1.56
C CYS A 57 1.96 1.71 0.14
N CYS A 58 1.34 0.76 -0.55
CA CYS A 58 1.54 0.56 -1.97
C CYS A 58 0.21 0.32 -2.68
N ASN A 59 0.16 0.69 -3.96
CA ASN A 59 -1.02 0.53 -4.79
C ASN A 59 -0.67 -0.30 -6.03
N LEU A 60 -1.65 -1.07 -6.50
CA LEU A 60 -1.59 -1.87 -7.70
C LEU A 60 -2.93 -1.77 -8.43
N GLU A 61 -2.91 -1.52 -9.73
CA GLU A 61 -4.10 -1.51 -10.57
C GLU A 61 -3.91 -2.49 -11.72
N LEU A 62 -4.88 -3.39 -11.90
CA LEU A 62 -4.83 -4.46 -12.89
C LEU A 62 -6.13 -4.49 -13.68
N THR A 63 -6.04 -4.90 -14.94
CA THR A 63 -7.20 -5.11 -15.82
C THR A 63 -7.31 -6.57 -16.24
N PHE A 64 -8.56 -7.02 -16.39
CA PHE A 64 -8.90 -8.41 -16.71
C PHE A 64 -10.03 -8.46 -17.75
N GLY A 65 -9.93 -9.39 -18.69
CA GLY A 65 -10.92 -9.69 -19.73
C GLY A 65 -11.99 -10.66 -19.24
N VAL A 66 -12.54 -10.40 -18.04
CA VAL A 66 -13.73 -11.06 -17.50
C VAL A 66 -14.60 -10.01 -16.83
N SER A 67 -15.91 -10.29 -16.74
CA SER A 67 -16.84 -9.36 -16.09
C SER A 67 -16.52 -9.15 -14.61
N VAL A 68 -16.85 -7.97 -14.10
CA VAL A 68 -16.65 -7.62 -12.68
C VAL A 68 -17.36 -8.63 -11.75
N HIS A 69 -18.54 -9.10 -12.13
CA HIS A 69 -19.32 -10.06 -11.35
C HIS A 69 -18.55 -11.38 -11.14
N ARG A 70 -17.98 -11.91 -12.23
CA ARG A 70 -17.27 -13.20 -12.20
C ARG A 70 -15.96 -13.09 -11.43
N MET A 71 -15.23 -12.00 -11.64
CA MET A 71 -13.98 -11.74 -10.91
C MET A 71 -14.25 -11.52 -9.41
N TRP A 72 -15.23 -10.69 -9.05
CA TRP A 72 -15.65 -10.44 -7.67
C TRP A 72 -16.03 -11.72 -6.94
N LYS A 73 -16.92 -12.52 -7.56
CA LYS A 73 -17.38 -13.78 -6.98
C LYS A 73 -16.23 -14.76 -6.76
N ALA A 74 -15.33 -14.92 -7.75
CA ALA A 74 -14.23 -15.88 -7.66
C ALA A 74 -13.10 -15.44 -6.72
N ALA A 75 -12.75 -14.15 -6.70
CA ALA A 75 -11.56 -13.64 -6.00
C ALA A 75 -11.87 -12.98 -4.64
N ALA A 76 -13.13 -12.68 -4.32
CA ALA A 76 -13.51 -12.07 -3.05
C ALA A 76 -14.53 -12.91 -2.26
N CYS A 77 -15.65 -13.29 -2.90
CA CYS A 77 -16.72 -14.03 -2.20
C CYS A 77 -16.36 -15.50 -1.96
N GLU A 78 -15.87 -16.17 -2.99
CA GLU A 78 -15.68 -17.63 -3.03
C GLU A 78 -14.19 -18.01 -3.09
N ASP A 79 -13.27 -17.09 -2.82
CA ASP A 79 -11.81 -17.30 -2.79
C ASP A 79 -11.38 -18.56 -2.04
N HIS A 80 -11.98 -18.84 -0.88
CA HIS A 80 -11.74 -20.01 -0.04
C HIS A 80 -12.10 -21.34 -0.73
N VAL A 81 -13.01 -21.31 -1.71
CA VAL A 81 -13.37 -22.45 -2.56
C VAL A 81 -12.57 -22.45 -3.86
N MET A 82 -12.32 -21.28 -4.43
CA MET A 82 -11.79 -21.12 -5.77
C MET A 82 -10.27 -21.23 -5.80
N TYR A 83 -9.54 -20.62 -4.86
CA TYR A 83 -8.07 -20.61 -4.89
C TYR A 83 -7.44 -22.01 -4.86
N PRO A 84 -7.89 -22.97 -4.01
CA PRO A 84 -7.39 -24.36 -4.07
C PRO A 84 -7.69 -25.08 -5.38
N LYS A 85 -8.75 -24.68 -6.11
CA LYS A 85 -9.09 -25.27 -7.41
C LYS A 85 -8.26 -24.67 -8.54
N ILE A 86 -7.97 -23.37 -8.46
CA ILE A 86 -7.29 -22.60 -9.51
C ILE A 86 -5.77 -22.79 -9.44
N VAL A 87 -5.21 -22.77 -8.23
CA VAL A 87 -3.76 -22.88 -7.99
C VAL A 87 -3.45 -23.97 -6.94
N PRO A 88 -3.83 -25.24 -7.19
CA PRO A 88 -3.66 -26.34 -6.23
C PRO A 88 -2.19 -26.62 -5.86
N GLU A 89 -1.26 -26.25 -6.72
CA GLU A 89 0.19 -26.33 -6.46
C GLU A 89 0.65 -25.34 -5.39
N TYR A 90 -0.13 -24.28 -5.12
CA TYR A 90 0.19 -23.24 -4.15
C TYR A 90 -0.67 -23.31 -2.89
N PHE A 91 -1.97 -23.58 -3.03
CA PHE A 91 -2.90 -23.68 -1.89
C PHE A 91 -3.14 -25.14 -1.50
N ALA A 92 -2.68 -25.50 -0.30
CA ALA A 92 -2.93 -26.82 0.30
C ALA A 92 -4.36 -26.96 0.82
N GLY A 93 -5.02 -25.84 1.15
CA GLY A 93 -6.40 -25.81 1.61
C GLY A 93 -6.76 -24.46 2.23
N VAL A 94 -8.05 -24.23 2.43
CA VAL A 94 -8.56 -23.04 3.10
C VAL A 94 -9.57 -23.46 4.15
N GLU A 95 -9.47 -22.87 5.33
CA GLU A 95 -10.44 -23.00 6.41
C GLU A 95 -11.18 -21.67 6.55
N LEU A 96 -12.51 -21.72 6.49
CA LEU A 96 -13.38 -20.56 6.69
C LEU A 96 -14.04 -20.69 8.08
N ILE A 97 -13.88 -19.65 8.89
CA ILE A 97 -14.56 -19.47 10.16
C ILE A 97 -15.54 -18.33 10.00
N GLY A 98 -16.84 -18.64 10.00
CA GLY A 98 -17.91 -17.70 9.66
C GLY A 98 -18.63 -18.12 8.37
N ASP A 99 -19.24 -17.15 7.70
CA ASP A 99 -20.03 -17.32 6.47
C ASP A 99 -19.33 -16.75 5.23
N GLY A 100 -18.17 -16.11 5.39
CA GLY A 100 -17.41 -15.46 4.31
C GLY A 100 -17.60 -13.95 4.27
N GLU A 101 -18.59 -13.42 5.01
CA GLU A 101 -18.92 -12.00 5.09
C GLU A 101 -18.01 -11.24 6.08
N ALA A 102 -18.27 -9.94 6.25
CA ALA A 102 -17.59 -9.11 7.24
C ALA A 102 -17.67 -9.74 8.65
N GLY A 103 -16.52 -9.82 9.33
CA GLY A 103 -16.34 -10.51 10.60
C GLY A 103 -15.83 -11.93 10.48
N SER A 104 -15.87 -12.54 9.28
CA SER A 104 -15.32 -13.88 9.04
C SER A 104 -13.79 -13.90 9.07
N THR A 105 -13.23 -15.10 9.27
CA THR A 105 -11.80 -15.36 9.16
C THR A 105 -11.52 -16.46 8.15
N LYS A 106 -10.63 -16.18 7.20
CA LYS A 106 -10.16 -17.12 6.18
C LYS A 106 -8.72 -17.51 6.49
N ILE A 107 -8.43 -18.79 6.63
CA ILE A 107 -7.08 -19.32 6.88
C ILE A 107 -6.64 -20.08 5.64
N PHE A 108 -5.78 -19.46 4.84
CA PHE A 108 -5.20 -20.08 3.65
C PHE A 108 -3.92 -20.81 4.05
N ARG A 109 -3.83 -22.11 3.75
CA ARG A 109 -2.64 -22.92 3.97
C ARG A 109 -1.92 -23.11 2.65
N PHE A 110 -0.62 -22.90 2.65
CA PHE A 110 0.19 -23.01 1.45
C PHE A 110 0.96 -24.34 1.39
N THR A 111 1.26 -24.78 0.18
CA THR A 111 2.15 -25.92 -0.05
C THR A 111 3.61 -25.51 0.20
N PRO A 112 4.55 -26.48 0.26
CA PRO A 112 5.99 -26.16 0.34
C PRO A 112 6.54 -25.30 -0.81
N ALA A 113 5.80 -25.13 -1.91
CA ALA A 113 6.17 -24.26 -3.02
C ALA A 113 6.13 -22.76 -2.64
N ALA A 114 5.37 -22.40 -1.61
CA ALA A 114 5.23 -21.01 -1.13
C ALA A 114 6.26 -20.59 -0.08
N LYS A 115 7.24 -21.45 0.24
CA LYS A 115 8.28 -21.15 1.23
C LYS A 115 8.92 -19.77 0.97
N PRO A 116 9.14 -18.95 2.01
CA PRO A 116 9.02 -19.29 3.43
C PRO A 116 7.59 -19.24 4.00
N LEU A 117 6.58 -18.87 3.21
CA LEU A 117 5.20 -18.72 3.67
C LEU A 117 4.51 -20.08 3.83
N SER A 118 3.88 -20.29 4.98
CA SER A 118 3.19 -21.55 5.31
C SER A 118 1.67 -21.40 5.38
N PHE A 119 1.18 -20.27 5.88
CA PHE A 119 -0.23 -19.91 5.90
C PHE A 119 -0.39 -18.39 6.01
N VAL A 120 -1.59 -17.90 5.73
CA VAL A 120 -2.08 -16.58 6.16
C VAL A 120 -3.45 -16.75 6.80
N LYS A 121 -3.74 -15.88 7.77
CA LYS A 121 -5.02 -15.78 8.43
C LYS A 121 -5.54 -14.35 8.25
N ASP A 122 -6.57 -14.24 7.43
CA ASP A 122 -7.16 -12.98 7.04
C ASP A 122 -8.52 -12.80 7.72
N HIS A 123 -8.71 -11.65 8.35
CA HIS A 123 -9.98 -11.24 8.93
C HIS A 123 -10.67 -10.26 7.99
N VAL A 124 -11.88 -10.61 7.55
CA VAL A 124 -12.67 -9.79 6.63
C VAL A 124 -13.26 -8.61 7.39
N GLU A 125 -12.81 -7.40 7.08
CA GLU A 125 -13.34 -6.17 7.68
C GLU A 125 -14.56 -5.66 6.91
N VAL A 126 -14.52 -5.77 5.57
CA VAL A 126 -15.58 -5.32 4.66
C VAL A 126 -15.71 -6.31 3.51
N LEU A 127 -16.94 -6.73 3.22
CA LEU A 127 -17.32 -7.34 1.95
C LEU A 127 -18.60 -6.65 1.47
N ASP A 128 -18.46 -5.68 0.57
CA ASP A 128 -19.59 -4.89 0.06
C ASP A 128 -19.94 -5.30 -1.37
N HIS A 129 -21.04 -6.02 -1.51
CA HIS A 129 -21.56 -6.48 -2.79
C HIS A 129 -22.10 -5.36 -3.68
N ALA A 130 -22.48 -4.20 -3.13
CA ALA A 130 -23.01 -3.10 -3.92
C ALA A 130 -21.89 -2.32 -4.63
N SER A 131 -20.75 -2.11 -3.94
CA SER A 131 -19.59 -1.41 -4.49
C SER A 131 -18.49 -2.34 -5.02
N HIS A 132 -18.63 -3.66 -4.84
CA HIS A 132 -17.58 -4.66 -5.05
C HIS A 132 -16.27 -4.26 -4.34
N THR A 133 -16.38 -3.98 -3.04
CA THR A 133 -15.24 -3.62 -2.20
C THR A 133 -14.98 -4.72 -1.19
N LEU A 134 -13.75 -5.25 -1.17
CA LEU A 134 -13.27 -6.18 -0.15
C LEU A 134 -12.16 -5.50 0.63
N ARG A 135 -12.28 -5.48 1.96
CA ARG A 135 -11.19 -5.09 2.86
C ARG A 135 -10.96 -6.19 3.88
N TYR A 136 -9.71 -6.57 4.07
CA TYR A 136 -9.33 -7.53 5.09
C TYR A 136 -7.97 -7.20 5.68
N LYS A 137 -7.75 -7.65 6.92
CA LYS A 137 -6.49 -7.54 7.63
C LYS A 137 -5.88 -8.92 7.81
N THR A 138 -4.61 -9.08 7.46
CA THR A 138 -3.87 -10.30 7.83
C THR A 138 -3.50 -10.18 9.30
N ILE A 139 -4.08 -11.06 10.13
CA ILE A 139 -3.89 -11.06 11.57
C ILE A 139 -2.82 -12.06 12.03
N GLU A 140 -2.46 -13.02 11.18
CA GLU A 140 -1.41 -14.02 11.47
C GLU A 140 -0.84 -14.61 10.17
N GLY A 141 0.44 -14.98 10.17
CA GLY A 141 1.09 -15.63 9.03
C GLY A 141 1.52 -14.67 7.91
N GLY A 142 1.90 -15.23 6.76
CA GLY A 142 2.48 -14.46 5.67
C GLY A 142 3.75 -13.75 6.12
N PHE A 143 3.82 -12.45 5.88
CA PHE A 143 4.91 -11.58 6.36
C PHE A 143 4.67 -11.03 7.77
N VAL A 144 3.47 -11.21 8.33
CA VAL A 144 3.12 -10.75 9.69
C VAL A 144 3.87 -11.60 10.73
N GLY A 145 4.64 -10.94 11.58
CA GLY A 145 5.53 -11.57 12.56
C GLY A 145 6.91 -11.97 12.00
N LEU A 146 7.15 -11.79 10.70
CA LEU A 146 8.46 -11.97 10.07
C LEU A 146 9.12 -10.62 9.77
N THR A 147 8.48 -9.80 8.93
CA THR A 147 8.95 -8.46 8.56
C THR A 147 7.90 -7.38 8.87
N LEU A 148 6.61 -7.76 8.86
CA LEU A 148 5.49 -6.87 9.11
C LEU A 148 4.91 -7.06 10.51
N LYS A 149 4.48 -5.97 11.13
CA LYS A 149 3.64 -5.97 12.33
C LYS A 149 2.17 -6.18 11.97
N SER A 150 1.72 -5.57 10.88
CA SER A 150 0.38 -5.77 10.31
C SER A 150 0.36 -5.43 8.83
N ILE A 151 -0.61 -5.99 8.12
CA ILE A 151 -0.94 -5.60 6.76
C ILE A 151 -2.45 -5.67 6.54
N THR A 152 -2.98 -4.66 5.88
CA THR A 152 -4.38 -4.53 5.48
C THR A 152 -4.45 -4.37 3.98
N PHE A 153 -5.37 -5.08 3.36
CA PHE A 153 -5.62 -5.02 1.94
C PHE A 153 -7.01 -4.45 1.69
N GLU A 154 -7.12 -3.58 0.70
CA GLU A 154 -8.38 -3.08 0.17
C GLU A 154 -8.40 -3.30 -1.34
N TYR A 155 -9.38 -4.05 -1.81
CA TYR A 155 -9.65 -4.33 -3.20
C TYR A 155 -10.94 -3.62 -3.62
N ARG A 156 -10.90 -2.97 -4.77
CA ARG A 156 -12.09 -2.38 -5.43
C ARG A 156 -12.16 -2.89 -6.84
N TYR A 157 -13.29 -3.51 -7.18
CA TYR A 157 -13.52 -4.11 -8.48
C TYR A 157 -14.50 -3.21 -9.28
N GLU A 158 -14.07 -2.73 -10.44
CA GLU A 158 -14.84 -1.80 -11.26
C GLU A 158 -15.09 -2.40 -12.65
N ALA A 159 -16.30 -2.28 -13.16
CA ALA A 159 -16.61 -2.68 -14.54
C ALA A 159 -15.97 -1.68 -15.52
N LEU A 160 -15.25 -2.20 -16.52
CA LEU A 160 -14.78 -1.43 -17.67
C LEU A 160 -15.70 -1.64 -18.88
N SER A 161 -16.28 -2.84 -19.00
CA SER A 161 -17.33 -3.22 -19.93
C SER A 161 -18.08 -4.45 -19.39
N ASP A 162 -19.02 -5.00 -20.15
CA ASP A 162 -19.76 -6.21 -19.76
C ASP A 162 -18.84 -7.41 -19.51
N ASP A 163 -17.72 -7.50 -20.22
CA ASP A 163 -16.76 -8.62 -20.17
C ASP A 163 -15.35 -8.20 -19.72
N ALA A 164 -15.19 -7.01 -19.13
CA ALA A 164 -13.90 -6.56 -18.63
C ALA A 164 -14.04 -5.77 -17.32
N CYS A 165 -13.06 -5.92 -16.43
CA CYS A 165 -13.00 -5.20 -15.16
C CYS A 165 -11.60 -4.69 -14.84
N SER A 166 -11.52 -3.67 -13.99
CA SER A 166 -10.30 -3.27 -13.28
C SER A 166 -10.40 -3.67 -11.82
N VAL A 167 -9.25 -3.97 -11.22
CA VAL A 167 -9.11 -4.22 -9.79
C VAL A 167 -8.03 -3.30 -9.25
N LYS A 168 -8.44 -2.40 -8.36
CA LYS A 168 -7.56 -1.48 -7.64
C LYS A 168 -7.29 -2.05 -6.27
N ILE A 169 -6.02 -2.14 -5.92
CA ILE A 169 -5.56 -2.83 -4.73
C ILE A 169 -4.67 -1.86 -3.97
N LYS A 170 -5.03 -1.61 -2.71
CA LYS A 170 -4.25 -0.83 -1.77
C LYS A 170 -3.79 -1.74 -0.65
N MET A 171 -2.50 -1.72 -0.37
CA MET A 171 -1.88 -2.46 0.73
C MET A 171 -1.30 -1.45 1.71
N GLU A 172 -1.74 -1.50 2.95
CA GLU A 172 -1.29 -0.67 4.06
C GLU A 172 -0.60 -1.58 5.07
N TYR A 173 0.65 -1.29 5.43
CA TYR A 173 1.42 -2.16 6.30
C TYR A 173 2.25 -1.40 7.33
N ASP A 174 2.48 -2.07 8.45
CA ASP A 174 3.40 -1.66 9.50
C ASP A 174 4.58 -2.62 9.55
N THR A 175 5.78 -2.11 9.82
CA THR A 175 6.97 -2.94 9.96
C THR A 175 7.33 -3.18 11.42
N LEU A 176 8.05 -4.27 11.69
CA LEU A 176 8.46 -4.63 13.06
C LEU A 176 9.55 -3.70 13.62
N ASP A 177 10.44 -3.21 12.75
CA ASP A 177 11.64 -2.45 13.14
C ASP A 177 11.50 -0.92 12.95
N ASP A 178 10.29 -0.43 12.65
CA ASP A 178 10.03 0.95 12.17
C ASP A 178 10.90 1.37 10.96
N LYS A 179 11.47 0.39 10.26
CA LYS A 179 12.20 0.57 9.00
C LYS A 179 11.22 0.41 7.84
N PRO A 180 11.33 1.22 6.78
CA PRO A 180 10.52 1.00 5.59
C PRO A 180 10.71 -0.42 5.05
N VAL A 181 9.61 -1.08 4.63
CA VAL A 181 9.69 -2.32 3.85
C VAL A 181 10.57 -2.07 2.62
N GLY A 182 11.53 -2.96 2.38
CA GLY A 182 12.41 -2.85 1.22
C GLY A 182 11.60 -2.89 -0.08
N GLY A 183 12.02 -2.13 -1.09
CA GLY A 183 11.32 -2.10 -2.38
C GLY A 183 11.13 -3.49 -3.00
N GLU A 184 12.07 -4.40 -2.78
CA GLU A 184 11.98 -5.80 -3.21
C GLU A 184 10.78 -6.54 -2.59
N GLU A 185 10.54 -6.41 -1.28
CA GLU A 185 9.41 -7.04 -0.60
C GLU A 185 8.08 -6.46 -1.08
N VAL A 186 8.01 -5.14 -1.30
CA VAL A 186 6.83 -4.48 -1.88
C VAL A 186 6.50 -5.05 -3.26
N GLU A 187 7.51 -5.19 -4.11
CA GLU A 187 7.31 -5.76 -5.45
C GLU A 187 6.94 -7.25 -5.38
N GLN A 188 7.51 -8.03 -4.45
CA GLN A 188 7.10 -9.43 -4.24
C GLN A 188 5.61 -9.55 -3.86
N MET A 189 5.09 -8.68 -2.99
CA MET A 189 3.67 -8.67 -2.63
C MET A 189 2.78 -8.32 -3.83
N LYS A 190 3.15 -7.30 -4.60
CA LYS A 190 2.42 -6.91 -5.81
C LYS A 190 2.44 -8.01 -6.87
N GLU A 191 3.60 -8.60 -7.14
CA GLU A 191 3.74 -9.69 -8.11
C GLU A 191 2.95 -10.92 -7.69
N GLY A 192 3.00 -11.31 -6.41
CA GLY A 192 2.22 -12.43 -5.89
C GLY A 192 0.72 -12.22 -6.09
N THR A 193 0.24 -11.02 -5.75
CA THR A 193 -1.18 -10.64 -5.94
C THR A 193 -1.57 -10.62 -7.41
N ALA A 194 -0.74 -10.04 -8.28
CA ALA A 194 -0.99 -10.00 -9.72
C ALA A 194 -1.03 -11.40 -10.34
N ARG A 195 -0.09 -12.29 -9.98
CA ARG A 195 -0.06 -13.67 -10.46
C ARG A 195 -1.31 -14.44 -10.05
N LEU A 196 -1.77 -14.28 -8.82
CA LEU A 196 -2.98 -14.94 -8.33
C LEU A 196 -4.22 -14.48 -9.12
N LEU A 197 -4.44 -13.17 -9.25
CA LEU A 197 -5.60 -12.66 -9.98
C LEU A 197 -5.55 -13.01 -11.48
N LYS A 198 -4.35 -13.08 -12.07
CA LYS A 198 -4.19 -13.57 -13.45
C LYS A 198 -4.51 -15.06 -13.59
N ALA A 199 -4.20 -15.89 -12.59
CA ALA A 199 -4.63 -17.28 -12.57
C ALA A 199 -6.17 -17.40 -12.48
N VAL A 200 -6.81 -16.54 -11.67
CA VAL A 200 -8.28 -16.46 -11.59
C VAL A 200 -8.90 -16.09 -12.94
N GLU A 201 -8.38 -15.06 -13.60
CA GLU A 201 -8.81 -14.68 -14.95
C GLU A 201 -8.69 -15.86 -15.93
N GLY A 202 -7.51 -16.50 -15.99
CA GLY A 202 -7.28 -17.64 -16.88
C GLY A 202 -8.26 -18.79 -16.64
N TYR A 203 -8.56 -19.09 -15.38
CA TYR A 203 -9.56 -20.11 -15.03
C TYR A 203 -10.97 -19.72 -15.48
N LEU A 204 -11.39 -18.47 -15.25
CA LEU A 204 -12.71 -17.99 -15.63
C LEU A 204 -12.89 -17.94 -17.16
N ILE A 205 -11.84 -17.60 -17.92
CA ILE A 205 -11.85 -17.68 -19.39
C ILE A 205 -12.02 -19.13 -19.86
N ALA A 206 -11.27 -20.06 -19.27
CA ALA A 206 -11.34 -21.48 -19.62
C ALA A 206 -12.67 -22.14 -19.20
N ASN A 207 -13.39 -21.56 -18.23
CA ASN A 207 -14.62 -22.11 -17.66
C ASN A 207 -15.74 -21.06 -17.66
N PRO A 208 -16.42 -20.80 -18.80
CA PRO A 208 -17.43 -19.74 -18.91
C PRO A 208 -18.61 -19.85 -17.94
N GLY A 209 -18.97 -21.06 -17.50
CA GLY A 209 -20.04 -21.29 -16.51
C GLY A 209 -19.60 -21.12 -15.05
N ALA A 210 -18.30 -20.99 -14.78
CA ALA A 210 -17.80 -20.78 -13.43
C ALA A 210 -18.07 -19.33 -12.98
N CYS A 211 -18.59 -19.20 -11.76
CA CYS A 211 -18.90 -17.92 -11.11
C CYS A 211 -19.78 -16.98 -11.96
N ALA A 212 -20.59 -17.55 -12.87
CA ALA A 212 -21.62 -16.84 -13.61
C ALA A 212 -22.84 -16.51 -12.72
#